data_AF-A0A936AED4-F1
#
_entry.id   AF-A0A936AED4-F1
#
_cell.length_a   1.000
_cell.length_b   1.000
_cell.length_c   1.000
_cell.angle_alpha   90.00
_cell.angle_beta   90.00
_cell.angle_gamma   90.00
#
_symmetry.space_group_name_H-M   'P 1'
#
loop_
_entity.id
_entity.type
_entity.pdbx_description
1 polymer ?
#
loop_
_entity_poly.entity_id
_entity_poly.type
_entity_poly.pdbx_seq_one_letter_code
_entity_poly.pdbx_strand_id
1 'polypeptide(L)'
;MFIYIDQFSAINAQKAVLPALKDNQSAKVLITNEISNIEGSLKSNPSKDLTDKLDLFKLALEFLDEPSIIKTTTEYAITSAFLNNEVDKAGVPDQIAFERFYKKVWNQNFIDLINLVKL
;
A
#
# COMPACT_ATOMS: atom_id res chain seq x y z
N MET A 1 -41.97 -6.12 -9.87
CA MET A 1 -40.74 -5.56 -9.27
C MET A 1 -40.15 -6.66 -8.41
N PHE A 2 -39.06 -7.30 -8.86
CA PHE A 2 -38.39 -8.34 -8.11
C PHE A 2 -36.97 -7.87 -7.82
N ILE A 3 -36.67 -7.75 -6.54
CA ILE A 3 -35.38 -7.33 -6.01
C ILE A 3 -34.46 -8.55 -6.08
N TYR A 4 -33.51 -8.53 -7.03
CA TYR A 4 -32.36 -9.44 -7.01
C TYR A 4 -31.33 -8.86 -6.04
N ILE A 5 -31.46 -9.19 -4.75
CA ILE A 5 -30.38 -9.06 -3.77
C ILE A 5 -30.17 -10.45 -3.23
N ASP A 6 -29.26 -11.25 -3.82
CA ASP A 6 -28.78 -12.44 -3.09
C ASP A 6 -27.53 -13.15 -3.66
N GLN A 7 -26.51 -12.43 -4.16
CA GLN A 7 -25.21 -13.09 -4.44
C GLN A 7 -23.94 -12.30 -4.06
N PHE A 8 -24.04 -11.06 -3.57
CA PHE A 8 -22.85 -10.31 -3.13
C PHE A 8 -22.56 -10.41 -1.61
N SER A 9 -23.47 -10.97 -0.83
CA SER A 9 -23.50 -10.80 0.63
C SER A 9 -22.90 -11.95 1.46
N ALA A 10 -22.40 -13.05 0.87
CA ALA A 10 -21.90 -14.18 1.69
C ALA A 10 -20.70 -14.99 1.15
N ILE A 11 -20.14 -14.69 -0.03
CA ILE A 11 -19.03 -15.49 -0.64
C ILE A 11 -17.67 -14.77 -0.56
N ASN A 12 -17.51 -13.82 0.36
CA ASN A 12 -16.19 -13.37 0.78
C ASN A 12 -16.23 -13.19 2.29
N ALA A 13 -16.19 -14.31 3.02
CA ALA A 13 -15.50 -14.30 4.31
C ALA A 13 -14.12 -13.69 4.01
N GLN A 14 -13.96 -12.41 4.37
CA GLN A 14 -12.84 -11.57 3.99
C GLN A 14 -11.55 -12.28 4.40
N LYS A 15 -10.90 -12.95 3.44
CA LYS A 15 -9.50 -13.32 3.61
C LYS A 15 -8.79 -12.00 3.85
N ALA A 16 -8.14 -11.86 5.01
CA ALA A 16 -7.17 -10.81 5.22
C ALA A 16 -6.25 -10.78 3.98
N VAL A 17 -6.35 -9.70 3.21
CA VAL A 17 -5.62 -9.55 1.95
C VAL A 17 -4.15 -9.41 2.28
N LEU A 18 -3.89 -8.57 3.28
CA LEU A 18 -2.58 -8.31 3.85
C LEU A 18 -2.33 -9.21 5.08
N PRO A 19 -1.06 -9.55 5.38
CA PRO A 19 -0.71 -10.21 6.63
C PRO A 19 -0.96 -9.29 7.83
N ALA A 20 -0.83 -9.81 9.05
CA ALA A 20 -0.85 -8.98 10.24
C ALA A 20 0.30 -7.94 10.17
N LEU A 21 -0.01 -6.67 10.41
CA LEU A 21 0.92 -5.55 10.27
C LEU A 21 1.21 -4.90 11.61
N LYS A 22 2.39 -4.30 11.74
CA LYS A 22 2.77 -3.50 12.90
C LYS A 22 1.86 -2.26 13.01
N ASP A 23 1.77 -1.70 14.21
CA ASP A 23 1.06 -0.45 14.44
C ASP A 23 1.69 0.73 13.68
N ASN A 24 0.94 1.82 13.53
CA ASN A 24 1.38 2.99 12.76
C ASN A 24 2.72 3.56 13.21
N GLN A 25 2.95 3.64 14.52
CA GLN A 25 4.18 4.26 15.04
C GLN A 25 5.39 3.40 14.66
N SER A 26 5.26 2.09 14.83
CA SER A 26 6.30 1.13 14.42
C SER A 26 6.51 1.14 12.90
N ALA A 27 5.43 1.11 12.11
CA ALA A 27 5.50 1.14 10.65
C ALA A 27 6.16 2.44 10.14
N LYS A 28 5.81 3.58 10.72
CA LYS A 28 6.38 4.89 10.40
C LYS A 28 7.89 4.92 10.59
N VAL A 29 8.38 4.41 11.72
CA VAL A 29 9.83 4.35 12.00
C VAL A 29 10.54 3.49 10.96
N LEU A 30 10.00 2.32 10.63
CA LEU A 30 10.61 1.41 9.66
C LEU A 30 10.63 2.01 8.25
N ILE A 31 9.51 2.57 7.79
CA ILE A 31 9.42 3.21 6.48
C ILE A 31 10.37 4.42 6.38
N THR A 32 10.44 5.26 7.42
CA THR A 32 11.36 6.41 7.46
C THR A 32 12.82 6.00 7.34
N ASN A 33 13.21 4.95 8.05
CA ASN A 33 14.57 4.41 7.98
C ASN A 33 14.88 3.86 6.58
N GLU A 34 13.93 3.13 5.98
CA GLU A 34 14.13 2.56 4.64
C GLU A 34 14.18 3.64 3.56
N ILE A 35 13.36 4.69 3.65
CA ILE A 35 13.45 5.88 2.77
C ILE A 35 14.87 6.47 2.83
N SER A 36 15.42 6.65 4.03
CA SER A 36 16.76 7.20 4.22
C SER A 36 17.84 6.32 3.58
N ASN A 37 17.70 4.99 3.68
CA ASN A 37 18.61 4.02 3.05
C ASN A 37 18.55 4.09 1.51
N ILE A 38 17.33 4.16 0.95
CA ILE A 38 17.12 4.26 -0.49
C ILE A 38 17.69 5.57 -1.03
N GLU A 39 17.45 6.70 -0.34
CA GLU A 39 18.00 8.00 -0.72
C GLU A 39 19.54 8.01 -0.68
N GLY A 40 20.14 7.36 0.33
CA GLY A 40 21.59 7.14 0.38
C GLY A 40 22.09 6.34 -0.82
N SER A 41 21.40 5.25 -1.17
CA SER A 41 21.76 4.38 -2.30
C SER A 41 21.62 5.10 -3.65
N LEU A 42 20.58 5.91 -3.84
CA LEU A 42 20.34 6.69 -5.06
C LEU A 42 21.43 7.71 -5.33
N LYS A 43 22.05 8.29 -4.29
CA LYS A 43 23.19 9.22 -4.46
C LYS A 43 24.40 8.53 -5.09
N SER A 44 24.61 7.26 -4.78
CA SER A 44 25.73 6.47 -5.29
C SER A 44 25.40 5.75 -6.59
N ASN A 45 24.15 5.38 -6.80
CA ASN A 45 23.70 4.65 -7.99
C ASN A 45 22.24 5.02 -8.36
N PRO A 46 22.04 6.06 -9.18
CA PRO A 46 20.72 6.44 -9.65
C PRO A 46 20.04 5.29 -10.41
N SER A 47 18.88 4.86 -9.94
CA SER A 47 18.10 3.78 -10.54
C SER A 47 16.63 4.16 -10.56
N LYS A 48 15.99 3.91 -11.71
CA LYS A 48 14.55 4.09 -11.84
C LYS A 48 13.79 3.21 -10.85
N ASP A 49 14.22 1.97 -10.68
CA ASP A 49 13.59 1.02 -9.75
C ASP A 49 13.64 1.51 -8.29
N LEU A 50 14.80 2.00 -7.86
CA LEU A 50 14.97 2.62 -6.54
C LEU A 50 14.13 3.90 -6.39
N THR A 51 13.98 4.68 -7.46
CA THR A 51 13.14 5.88 -7.47
C THR A 51 11.66 5.50 -7.33
N ASP A 52 11.20 4.51 -8.10
CA ASP A 52 9.82 4.02 -8.03
C ASP A 52 9.50 3.42 -6.65
N LYS A 53 10.46 2.73 -6.04
CA LYS A 53 10.34 2.22 -4.66
C LYS A 53 10.29 3.36 -3.64
N LEU A 54 11.17 4.36 -3.78
CA LEU A 54 11.20 5.53 -2.91
C LEU A 54 9.85 6.27 -2.91
N ASP A 55 9.29 6.51 -4.10
CA ASP A 55 8.04 7.23 -4.26
C ASP A 55 6.87 6.50 -3.57
N LEU A 56 6.78 5.18 -3.76
CA LEU A 56 5.75 4.37 -3.09
C LEU A 56 5.89 4.43 -1.56
N PHE A 57 7.11 4.37 -1.04
CA PHE A 57 7.36 4.42 0.40
C PHE A 57 7.06 5.80 0.99
N LYS A 58 7.34 6.86 0.24
CA LYS A 58 6.98 8.24 0.62
C LYS A 58 5.47 8.42 0.66
N LEU A 59 4.72 7.88 -0.31
CA LEU A 59 3.25 7.90 -0.28
C LEU A 59 2.71 7.14 0.93
N ALA A 60 3.25 5.97 1.26
CA ALA A 60 2.85 5.22 2.45
C ALA A 60 3.10 6.00 3.74
N LEU A 61 4.22 6.72 3.82
CA LEU A 61 4.53 7.60 4.95
C LEU A 61 3.56 8.79 5.03
N GLU A 62 3.20 9.39 3.90
CA GLU A 62 2.24 10.49 3.82
C GLU A 62 0.87 10.06 4.38
N PHE A 63 0.34 8.90 3.99
CA PHE A 63 -0.92 8.38 4.54
C PHE A 63 -0.84 7.98 6.02
N LEU A 64 0.35 7.58 6.50
CA LEU A 64 0.57 7.35 7.94
C LEU A 64 0.55 8.66 8.74
N ASP A 65 0.97 9.76 8.13
CA ASP A 65 1.08 11.09 8.73
C ASP A 65 -0.16 11.96 8.50
N GLU A 66 -1.10 11.49 7.68
CA GLU A 66 -2.33 12.19 7.36
C GLU A 66 -3.12 12.49 8.64
N PRO A 67 -3.33 13.79 8.97
CA PRO A 67 -4.09 14.18 10.14
C PRO A 67 -5.58 13.90 9.90
N SER A 68 -6.01 12.69 10.21
CA SER A 68 -7.42 12.28 10.10
C SER A 68 -8.10 12.22 11.47
N ILE A 69 -9.40 12.52 11.48
CA ILE A 69 -10.26 12.38 12.66
C ILE A 69 -10.30 10.90 13.12
N ILE A 70 -10.14 9.98 12.18
CA ILE A 70 -9.99 8.55 12.43
C ILE A 70 -8.51 8.23 12.27
N LYS A 71 -7.85 7.74 13.33
CA LYS A 71 -6.46 7.25 13.20
C LYS A 71 -6.41 6.27 12.03
N THR A 72 -5.68 6.63 11.00
CA THR A 72 -5.38 5.72 9.88
C THR A 72 -4.73 4.47 10.46
N THR A 73 -4.98 3.30 9.90
CA THR A 73 -4.23 2.08 10.28
C THR A 73 -3.06 1.91 9.32
N THR A 74 -2.03 1.15 9.71
CA THR A 74 -0.95 0.75 8.79
C THR A 74 -1.52 0.10 7.53
N GLU A 75 -2.56 -0.73 7.67
CA GLU A 75 -3.26 -1.36 6.55
C GLU A 75 -3.85 -0.32 5.60
N TYR A 76 -4.58 0.67 6.14
CA TYR A 76 -5.15 1.75 5.34
C TYR A 76 -4.06 2.52 4.59
N ALA A 77 -2.98 2.89 5.28
CA ALA A 77 -1.93 3.70 4.68
C ALA A 77 -1.21 2.98 3.52
N ILE A 78 -0.79 1.73 3.72
CA ILE A 78 -0.08 1.00 2.67
C ILE A 78 -1.02 0.60 1.52
N THR A 79 -2.29 0.34 1.80
CA THR A 79 -3.29 0.06 0.75
C THR A 79 -3.54 1.31 -0.09
N SER A 80 -3.70 2.46 0.55
CA SER A 80 -3.91 3.74 -0.14
C SER A 80 -2.70 4.11 -0.99
N ALA A 81 -1.48 3.90 -0.47
CA ALA A 81 -0.26 4.10 -1.25
C ALA A 81 -0.20 3.19 -2.49
N PHE A 82 -0.56 1.91 -2.36
CA PHE A 82 -0.62 1.00 -3.51
C PHE A 82 -1.64 1.46 -4.56
N LEU A 83 -2.86 1.78 -4.13
CA LEU A 83 -3.94 2.17 -5.04
C LEU A 83 -3.62 3.49 -5.74
N ASN A 84 -3.11 4.48 -4.99
CA ASN A 84 -2.68 5.75 -5.56
C ASN A 84 -1.56 5.54 -6.58
N ASN A 85 -0.57 4.70 -6.27
CA ASN A 85 0.49 4.37 -7.21
C ASN A 85 -0.02 3.64 -8.48
N GLU A 86 -0.99 2.73 -8.37
CA GLU A 86 -1.60 2.08 -9.55
C GLU A 86 -2.36 3.08 -10.42
N VAL A 87 -3.12 4.00 -9.81
CA VAL A 87 -3.92 4.99 -10.56
C VAL A 87 -3.03 6.05 -11.19
N ASP A 88 -2.19 6.70 -10.37
CA ASP A 88 -1.45 7.90 -10.78
C ASP A 88 -0.19 7.58 -11.59
N LYS A 89 0.55 6.52 -11.22
CA LYS A 89 1.77 6.12 -11.95
C LYS A 89 1.51 5.12 -13.06
N ALA A 90 0.68 4.09 -12.83
CA ALA A 90 0.45 3.05 -13.83
C ALA A 90 -0.73 3.37 -14.76
N GLY A 91 -1.49 4.45 -14.50
CA GLY A 91 -2.58 4.91 -15.36
C GLY A 91 -3.76 3.95 -15.44
N VAL A 92 -3.94 3.13 -14.39
CA VAL A 92 -4.96 2.08 -14.36
C VAL A 92 -6.21 2.64 -13.69
N PRO A 93 -7.42 2.42 -14.24
CA PRO A 93 -8.67 2.83 -13.59
C PRO A 93 -8.82 2.26 -12.17
N ASP A 94 -9.41 3.04 -11.26
CA ASP A 94 -9.60 2.68 -9.84
C ASP A 94 -10.13 1.26 -9.65
N GLN A 95 -11.18 0.88 -10.39
CA GLN A 95 -11.78 -0.45 -10.31
C GLN A 95 -10.75 -1.56 -10.58
N ILE A 96 -9.87 -1.36 -11.55
CA ILE A 96 -8.83 -2.34 -11.90
C ILE A 96 -7.74 -2.35 -10.82
N ALA A 97 -7.36 -1.20 -10.27
CA ALA A 97 -6.40 -1.12 -9.16
C ALA A 97 -6.92 -1.88 -7.92
N PHE A 98 -8.20 -1.68 -7.56
CA PHE A 98 -8.87 -2.43 -6.51
C PHE A 98 -8.87 -3.93 -6.80
N GLU A 99 -9.27 -4.34 -8.01
CA GLU A 99 -9.25 -5.76 -8.38
C GLU A 99 -7.86 -6.39 -8.26
N ARG A 100 -6.82 -5.70 -8.72
CA ARG A 100 -5.43 -6.16 -8.60
C ARG A 100 -5.02 -6.34 -7.15
N PHE A 101 -5.37 -5.38 -6.28
CA PHE A 101 -5.11 -5.46 -4.85
C PHE A 101 -5.71 -6.73 -4.24
N TYR A 102 -7.01 -6.96 -4.43
CA TYR A 102 -7.72 -8.12 -3.86
C TYR A 102 -7.30 -9.45 -4.48
N LYS A 103 -6.91 -9.46 -5.76
CA LYS A 103 -6.35 -10.64 -6.45
C LYS A 103 -4.87 -10.89 -6.10
N LYS A 104 -4.25 -10.08 -5.24
CA LYS A 104 -2.83 -10.15 -4.85
C LYS A 104 -1.87 -10.01 -6.03
N VAL A 105 -2.26 -9.26 -7.05
CA VAL A 105 -1.41 -8.92 -8.20
C VAL A 105 -0.60 -7.68 -7.81
N TRP A 106 0.46 -7.91 -7.05
CA TRP A 106 1.28 -6.85 -6.46
C TRP A 106 2.63 -6.76 -7.16
N ASN A 107 3.11 -5.53 -7.34
CA ASN A 107 4.49 -5.30 -7.79
C ASN A 107 5.49 -5.55 -6.65
N GLN A 108 6.77 -5.72 -6.99
CA GLN A 108 7.81 -6.03 -6.01
C GLN A 108 7.98 -4.94 -4.94
N ASN A 109 7.87 -3.67 -5.33
CA ASN A 109 8.00 -2.54 -4.40
C ASN A 109 6.93 -2.56 -3.30
N PHE A 110 5.70 -2.94 -3.64
CA PHE A 110 4.63 -3.09 -2.67
C PHE A 110 4.81 -4.32 -1.78
N ILE A 111 5.32 -5.43 -2.33
CA ILE A 111 5.68 -6.61 -1.55
C ILE A 111 6.77 -6.27 -0.53
N ASP A 112 7.77 -5.50 -0.93
CA ASP A 112 8.84 -5.02 -0.05
C ASP A 112 8.28 -4.15 1.09
N LEU A 113 7.34 -3.24 0.78
CA LEU A 113 6.66 -2.41 1.76
C LEU A 113 5.91 -3.26 2.79
N ILE A 114 5.13 -4.25 2.34
CA ILE A 114 4.43 -5.18 3.24
C ILE A 114 5.43 -5.94 4.11
N ASN A 115 6.50 -6.46 3.52
CA ASN A 115 7.51 -7.23 4.24
C ASN A 115 8.26 -6.41 5.28
N LEU A 116 8.42 -5.11 5.04
CA LEU A 116 9.02 -4.20 6.00
C LEU A 116 8.14 -4.02 7.24
N VAL A 117 6.81 -3.91 7.07
CA VAL A 117 5.88 -3.53 8.15
C VAL A 117 5.02 -4.68 8.69
N LYS A 118 5.21 -5.91 8.21
CA LYS A 118 4.53 -7.10 8.77
C LYS A 118 4.96 -7.36 10.22
N LEU A 119 4.03 -7.93 11.01
CA LEU A 119 4.25 -8.25 12.43
C LEU A 119 5.38 -9.25 12.63
#